data_AF-A0AAD8F1L5-F1
#
_entry.id   AF-A0AAD8F1L5-F1
#
_cell.length_a   1.000
_cell.length_b   1.000
_cell.length_c   1.000
_cell.angle_alpha   90.00
_cell.angle_beta   90.00
_cell.angle_gamma   90.00
#
_symmetry.space_group_name_H-M   'P 1'
#
loop_
_entity.id
_entity.type
_entity.pdbx_description
1 polymer ?
#
loop_
_entity_poly.entity_id
_entity_poly.type
_entity_poly.pdbx_seq_one_letter_code
_entity_poly.pdbx_strand_id
1 'polypeptide(L)'
;ETNLDKAFQSRRGALVETNLGKAFQSRRGFLVETNLDKAFQSRCVALVETNLDKAFPSRRGFLVDTNLDKAFQSRRGFLVKTNIDKAFQSPSLLP
;
A
#
# COMPACT_ATOMS: atom_id res chain seq x y z
N GLU A 1 10.11 3.98 -19.84
CA GLU A 1 9.67 4.14 -18.44
C GLU A 1 8.27 4.69 -18.44
N THR A 2 7.34 4.00 -17.79
CA THR A 2 5.94 4.44 -17.67
C THR A 2 5.79 5.19 -16.36
N ASN A 3 6.28 6.43 -16.30
CA ASN A 3 6.10 7.25 -15.10
C ASN A 3 4.64 7.71 -15.05
N LEU A 4 3.82 7.08 -14.21
CA LEU A 4 2.47 7.55 -13.95
C LEU A 4 2.50 8.45 -12.70
N ASP A 5 1.83 9.58 -12.80
CA ASP A 5 1.77 10.52 -11.68
C ASP A 5 0.80 10.01 -10.60
N LYS A 6 -0.32 9.42 -11.02
CA LYS A 6 -1.38 8.89 -10.15
C LYS A 6 -2.13 7.74 -10.80
N ALA A 7 -2.46 6.72 -10.01
CA ALA A 7 -3.40 5.67 -10.41
C ALA A 7 -4.53 5.54 -9.39
N PHE A 8 -5.76 5.45 -9.90
CA PHE A 8 -6.96 5.24 -9.09
C PHE A 8 -7.71 4.01 -9.57
N GLN A 9 -7.86 3.01 -8.69
CA GLN A 9 -8.66 1.82 -8.98
C GLN A 9 -9.79 1.65 -7.96
N SER A 10 -11.02 1.68 -8.46
CA SER A 10 -12.24 1.60 -7.63
C SER A 10 -12.82 0.18 -7.51
N ARG A 11 -12.40 -0.75 -8.39
CA ARG A 11 -12.95 -2.10 -8.56
C ARG A 11 -11.84 -3.16 -8.65
N ARG A 12 -12.25 -4.43 -8.74
CA ARG A 12 -11.37 -5.60 -8.75
C ARG A 12 -10.40 -5.54 -9.95
N GLY A 13 -9.11 -5.68 -9.71
CA GLY A 13 -8.09 -5.62 -10.75
C GLY A 13 -6.69 -5.89 -10.20
N ALA A 14 -5.77 -6.13 -11.13
CA ALA A 14 -4.33 -6.11 -10.87
C ALA A 14 -3.73 -4.92 -11.61
N LEU A 15 -2.78 -4.23 -10.98
CA LEU A 15 -2.01 -3.16 -11.58
C LEU A 15 -0.53 -3.49 -11.40
N VAL A 16 0.23 -3.35 -12.47
CA VAL A 16 1.69 -3.50 -12.48
C VAL A 16 2.24 -2.26 -13.15
N GLU A 17 2.96 -1.45 -12.39
CA GLU A 17 3.53 -0.20 -12.86
C GLU A 17 5.00 -0.10 -12.42
N THR A 18 5.74 0.78 -13.09
CA THR A 18 7.13 1.09 -12.74
C THR A 18 7.23 2.60 -12.55
N ASN A 19 7.41 3.04 -11.31
CA ASN A 19 7.45 4.44 -10.87
C ASN A 19 6.09 5.14 -10.93
N LEU A 20 5.28 4.95 -9.89
CA LEU A 20 4.02 5.66 -9.69
C LEU A 20 4.20 6.70 -8.57
N GLY A 21 3.75 7.93 -8.79
CA GLY A 21 3.77 8.91 -7.70
C GLY A 21 2.79 8.54 -6.58
N LYS A 22 1.55 8.19 -6.95
CA LYS A 22 0.50 7.89 -5.97
C LYS A 22 -0.46 6.80 -6.45
N ALA A 23 -0.75 5.85 -5.57
CA ALA A 23 -1.72 4.81 -5.81
C ALA A 23 -2.87 4.89 -4.80
N PHE A 24 -4.10 4.88 -5.31
CA PHE A 24 -5.30 4.74 -4.48
C PHE A 24 -6.12 3.54 -4.92
N GLN A 25 -6.28 2.58 -4.00
CA GLN A 25 -7.10 1.38 -4.25
C GLN A 25 -8.23 1.25 -3.24
N SER A 26 -9.46 1.20 -3.77
CA SER A 26 -10.69 1.20 -2.98
C SER A 26 -11.29 -0.18 -2.70
N ARG A 27 -10.96 -1.23 -3.45
CA ARG A 27 -11.58 -2.58 -3.37
C ARG A 27 -10.56 -3.69 -3.57
N ARG A 28 -11.03 -4.96 -3.51
CA ARG A 28 -10.20 -6.18 -3.69
C ARG A 28 -9.29 -6.07 -4.91
N GLY A 29 -7.98 -5.95 -4.73
CA GLY A 29 -7.06 -5.78 -5.84
C GLY A 29 -5.65 -6.19 -5.49
N PHE A 30 -4.80 -6.25 -6.51
CA PHE A 30 -3.37 -6.49 -6.38
C PHE A 30 -2.59 -5.34 -7.03
N LEU A 31 -1.58 -4.82 -6.35
CA LEU A 31 -0.63 -3.84 -6.92
C LEU A 31 0.77 -4.40 -6.79
N VAL A 32 1.50 -4.44 -7.89
CA VAL A 32 2.95 -4.67 -7.88
C VAL A 32 3.63 -3.44 -8.39
N GLU A 33 4.60 -2.95 -7.61
CA GLU A 33 5.37 -1.78 -8.00
C GLU A 33 6.83 -1.84 -7.59
N THR A 34 7.66 -1.09 -8.30
CA THR A 34 9.10 -1.01 -8.00
C THR A 34 9.44 0.26 -7.21
N ASN A 35 8.73 1.37 -7.44
CA ASN A 35 8.90 2.62 -6.68
C ASN A 35 7.56 3.38 -6.61
N LEU A 36 6.96 3.49 -5.43
CA LEU A 36 5.76 4.29 -5.20
C LEU A 36 5.99 5.28 -4.06
N ASP A 37 5.70 6.57 -4.26
CA ASP A 37 5.85 7.48 -3.11
C ASP A 37 4.75 7.22 -2.06
N LYS A 38 3.50 7.02 -2.52
CA LYS A 38 2.36 6.94 -1.60
C LYS A 38 1.31 5.93 -2.03
N ALA A 39 1.03 4.97 -1.14
CA ALA A 39 -0.05 4.01 -1.25
C ALA A 39 -1.17 4.29 -0.24
N PHE A 40 -2.41 4.41 -0.73
CA PHE A 40 -3.60 4.43 0.12
C PHE A 40 -4.56 3.29 -0.22
N GLN A 41 -4.94 2.51 0.79
CA GLN A 41 -5.75 1.31 0.59
C GLN A 41 -6.92 1.22 1.57
N SER A 42 -8.13 1.08 1.03
CA SER A 42 -9.36 1.11 1.83
C SER A 42 -9.96 -0.26 2.20
N ARG A 43 -9.68 -1.33 1.42
CA ARG A 43 -10.25 -2.68 1.57
C ARG A 43 -9.22 -3.79 1.24
N CYS A 44 -9.68 -5.03 1.10
CA CYS A 44 -8.86 -6.26 1.01
C CYS A 44 -7.90 -6.28 -0.18
N VAL A 45 -6.75 -5.64 -0.07
CA VAL A 45 -5.78 -5.40 -1.15
C VAL A 45 -4.46 -6.07 -0.80
N ALA A 46 -3.83 -6.69 -1.79
CA ALA A 46 -2.44 -7.12 -1.67
C ALA A 46 -1.55 -6.13 -2.44
N LEU A 47 -0.50 -5.62 -1.81
CA LEU A 47 0.49 -4.77 -2.45
C LEU A 47 1.89 -5.36 -2.24
N VAL A 48 2.66 -5.40 -3.32
CA VAL A 48 4.05 -5.84 -3.31
C VAL A 48 4.89 -4.72 -3.87
N GLU A 49 5.83 -4.25 -3.06
CA GLU A 49 6.71 -3.15 -3.44
C GLU A 49 8.18 -3.36 -3.09
N THR A 50 9.02 -2.68 -3.87
CA THR A 50 10.46 -2.62 -3.60
C THR A 50 10.84 -1.37 -2.81
N ASN A 51 10.28 -0.20 -3.16
CA ASN A 51 10.52 1.05 -2.42
C ASN A 51 9.25 1.89 -2.31
N LEU A 52 8.71 1.99 -1.10
CA LEU A 52 7.54 2.81 -0.79
C LEU A 52 7.93 3.89 0.24
N ASP A 53 7.57 5.16 0.02
CA ASP A 53 7.80 6.14 1.10
C ASP A 53 6.70 6.02 2.16
N LYS A 54 5.44 5.88 1.74
CA LYS A 54 4.29 5.93 2.68
C LYS A 54 3.17 4.96 2.34
N ALA A 55 2.81 4.15 3.33
CA ALA A 55 1.71 3.19 3.25
C ALA A 55 0.58 3.50 4.24
N PHE A 56 -0.67 3.51 3.77
CA PHE A 56 -1.87 3.74 4.59
C PHE A 56 -2.96 2.65 4.40
N PRO A 57 -2.77 1.41 4.91
CA PRO A 57 -3.81 0.38 4.90
C PRO A 57 -4.85 0.55 6.02
N SER A 58 -6.14 0.50 5.68
CA SER A 58 -7.22 0.86 6.63
C SER A 58 -8.17 -0.26 7.09
N ARG A 59 -8.18 -1.46 6.47
CA ARG A 59 -9.13 -2.54 6.87
C ARG A 59 -8.58 -3.97 6.89
N ARG A 60 -8.09 -4.51 5.77
CA ARG A 60 -7.67 -5.93 5.63
C ARG A 60 -6.65 -6.13 4.49
N GLY A 61 -5.52 -5.43 4.52
CA GLY A 61 -4.52 -5.49 3.44
C GLY A 61 -3.40 -6.49 3.74
N PHE A 62 -2.75 -6.98 2.69
CA PHE A 62 -1.44 -7.63 2.77
C PHE A 62 -0.46 -6.71 2.06
N LEU A 63 0.55 -6.22 2.77
CA LEU A 63 1.59 -5.38 2.19
C LEU A 63 2.94 -6.07 2.37
N VAL A 64 3.59 -6.37 1.26
CA VAL A 64 4.99 -6.79 1.20
C VAL A 64 5.81 -5.63 0.70
N ASP A 65 6.80 -5.22 1.47
CA ASP A 65 7.64 -4.09 1.11
C ASP A 65 9.09 -4.37 1.44
N THR A 66 10.00 -4.08 0.51
CA THR A 66 11.43 -4.25 0.78
C THR A 66 11.98 -3.05 1.54
N ASN A 67 11.56 -1.83 1.21
CA ASN A 67 11.99 -0.58 1.85
C ASN A 67 10.79 0.35 2.02
N LEU A 68 10.29 0.43 3.27
CA LEU A 68 9.23 1.38 3.61
C LEU A 68 9.70 2.44 4.60
N ASP A 69 9.60 3.71 4.23
CA ASP A 69 9.88 4.79 5.18
C ASP A 69 8.82 4.90 6.29
N LYS A 70 7.53 5.00 5.92
CA LYS A 70 6.43 5.24 6.88
C LYS A 70 5.22 4.36 6.65
N ALA A 71 4.81 3.65 7.70
CA ALA A 71 3.56 2.88 7.71
C ALA A 71 2.54 3.47 8.69
N PHE A 72 1.29 3.59 8.26
CA PHE A 72 0.16 3.86 9.16
C PHE A 72 -0.94 2.82 8.96
N GLN A 73 -1.22 2.03 10.00
CA GLN A 73 -2.20 0.95 9.94
C GLN A 73 -3.38 1.20 10.87
N SER A 74 -4.60 1.10 10.33
CA SER A 74 -5.82 1.34 11.10
C SER A 74 -6.55 0.07 11.58
N ARG A 75 -6.28 -1.12 11.01
CA ARG A 75 -7.00 -2.40 11.32
C ARG A 75 -6.20 -3.64 10.85
N ARG A 76 -6.68 -4.86 11.19
CA ARG A 76 -6.21 -6.23 10.86
C ARG A 76 -5.64 -6.43 9.43
N GLY A 77 -4.49 -5.83 9.13
CA GLY A 77 -3.68 -6.07 7.95
C GLY A 77 -2.44 -6.85 8.32
N PHE A 78 -1.84 -7.52 7.33
CA PHE A 78 -0.56 -8.19 7.49
C PHE A 78 0.49 -7.42 6.71
N LEU A 79 1.66 -7.30 7.32
CA LEU A 79 2.73 -6.43 6.87
C LEU A 79 4.03 -7.21 6.92
N VAL A 80 4.55 -7.57 5.75
CA VAL A 80 5.87 -8.21 5.62
C VAL A 80 6.82 -7.16 5.13
N LYS A 81 7.85 -6.86 5.91
CA LYS A 81 8.83 -5.87 5.50
C LYS A 81 10.24 -6.23 5.88
N THR A 82 11.15 -5.83 5.02
CA THR A 82 12.58 -6.05 5.21
C THR A 82 13.24 -4.84 5.87
N ASN A 83 12.89 -3.61 5.48
CA ASN A 83 13.30 -2.36 6.14
C ASN A 83 12.12 -1.42 6.43
N ILE A 84 12.04 -0.92 7.67
CA ILE A 84 11.08 0.11 8.08
C ILE A 84 11.78 1.18 8.91
N ASP A 85 11.60 2.45 8.53
CA ASP A 85 12.05 3.57 9.35
C ASP A 85 11.05 3.90 10.47
N LYS A 86 9.76 4.06 10.15
CA LYS A 86 8.72 4.43 11.12
C LYS A 86 7.41 3.70 10.90
N ALA A 87 6.89 3.07 11.95
CA ALA A 87 5.58 2.41 11.94
C ALA A 87 4.64 3.00 12.99
N PHE A 88 3.41 3.29 12.59
CA PHE A 88 2.32 3.76 13.44
C PHE A 88 1.11 2.84 13.29
N GLN A 89 0.58 2.38 14.41
CA GLN A 89 -0.62 1.55 14.45
C GLN A 89 -1.67 2.25 15.31
N SER A 90 -2.84 2.54 14.73
CA SER A 90 -3.95 3.04 15.54
C SER A 90 -4.55 1.88 16.33
N PRO A 91 -4.81 2.02 17.65
CA PRO A 91 -5.60 1.05 18.39
C PRO A 91 -6.96 0.90 17.71
N SER A 92 -7.34 -0.34 17.37
CA SER A 92 -8.68 -0.59 16.87
C SER A 92 -9.66 -0.33 18.01
N LEU A 93 -10.36 0.82 17.99
CA LEU A 93 -11.62 0.98 18.69
C LEU A 93 -12.63 0.04 18.00
N LEU A 94 -12.66 -1.20 18.45
CA LEU A 94 -13.82 -2.06 18.26
C LEU A 94 -14.95 -1.45 19.11
N PRO A 95 -16.14 -1.17 18.57
CA PRO A 95 -17.34 -1.24 19.41
C PRO A 95 -17.56 -2.70 19.88
#